data_AF-A0A662UP21-F1
#
_entry.id   AF-A0A662UP21-F1
#
_cell.length_a   1.000
_cell.length_b   1.000
_cell.length_c   1.000
_cell.angle_alpha   90.00
_cell.angle_beta   90.00
_cell.angle_gamma   90.00
#
_symmetry.space_group_name_H-M   'P 1'
#
loop_
_entity.id
_entity.type
_entity.pdbx_description
1 polymer ?
#
loop_
_entity_poly.entity_id
_entity_poly.type
_entity_poly.pdbx_seq_one_letter_code
_entity_poly.pdbx_strand_id
1 'polypeptide(L)'
;MFASTLRIKAQKPEEIVKKINLLLSEYMPEFYRYNSMLKSKKYYLKPVHIVIKRKSSGKVVKYYYYGRYWYRIERKTNGSSRIKWIYLGKEKPERNLPDPPHNPLDGLVIKVSSDEVEIINARRDLLKVLSSAISS
;
A
#
# COMPACT_ATOMS: atom_id res chain seq x y z
N MET A 1 -11.07 -5.36 17.47
CA MET A 1 -9.80 -5.95 17.94
C MET A 1 -9.08 -6.62 16.77
N PHE A 2 -7.98 -6.02 16.32
CA PHE A 2 -7.10 -6.60 15.28
C PHE A 2 -5.78 -6.97 15.96
N ALA A 3 -5.55 -8.27 16.15
CA ALA A 3 -4.28 -8.81 16.64
C ALA A 3 -4.23 -10.31 16.31
N SER A 4 -3.89 -10.63 15.07
CA SER A 4 -3.46 -11.98 14.70
C SER A 4 -2.35 -11.83 13.68
N THR A 5 -1.11 -11.87 14.16
CA THR A 5 0.07 -11.94 13.31
C THR A 5 0.15 -13.35 12.72
N LEU A 6 0.18 -13.45 11.39
CA LEU A 6 0.35 -14.72 10.68
C LEU A 6 1.71 -14.68 9.97
N ARG A 7 2.59 -15.62 10.29
CA ARG A 7 3.89 -15.76 9.64
C ARG A 7 3.83 -16.87 8.61
N ILE A 8 4.23 -16.56 7.38
CA ILE A 8 4.29 -17.51 6.28
C ILE A 8 5.73 -17.57 5.80
N LYS A 9 6.43 -18.64 6.18
CA LYS A 9 7.70 -18.98 5.54
C LYS A 9 7.42 -19.38 4.10
N ALA A 10 8.09 -18.74 3.16
CA ALA A 10 7.81 -18.92 1.75
C ALA A 10 9.12 -19.10 0.99
N GLN A 11 9.22 -20.16 0.19
CA GLN A 11 10.38 -20.36 -0.68
C GLN A 11 10.50 -19.26 -1.76
N LYS A 12 9.40 -18.55 -2.06
CA LYS A 12 9.32 -17.47 -3.05
C LYS A 12 8.45 -16.29 -2.54
N PRO A 13 8.98 -15.42 -1.68
CA PRO A 13 8.23 -14.27 -1.12
C PRO A 13 7.62 -13.35 -2.18
N GLU A 14 8.29 -13.19 -3.32
CA GLU A 14 7.83 -12.40 -4.46
C GLU A 14 6.53 -12.90 -5.08
N GLU A 15 6.33 -14.22 -5.15
CA GLU A 15 5.09 -14.81 -5.68
C GLU A 15 3.91 -14.57 -4.74
N ILE A 16 4.14 -14.63 -3.43
CA ILE A 16 3.11 -14.26 -2.45
C ILE A 16 2.73 -12.79 -2.59
N VAL A 17 3.70 -11.89 -2.68
CA VAL A 17 3.44 -10.45 -2.88
C VAL A 17 2.69 -10.21 -4.19
N LYS A 18 3.02 -10.95 -5.26
CA LYS A 18 2.31 -10.87 -6.54
C LYS A 18 0.85 -11.31 -6.40
N LYS A 19 0.57 -12.43 -5.75
CA LYS A 19 -0.81 -12.88 -5.47
C LYS A 19 -1.61 -11.85 -4.67
N ILE A 20 -1.00 -11.25 -3.64
CA ILE A 20 -1.65 -10.18 -2.86
C ILE A 20 -1.92 -8.95 -3.75
N ASN A 21 -0.97 -8.55 -4.59
CA ASN A 21 -1.16 -7.40 -5.49
C ASN A 21 -2.20 -7.68 -6.59
N LEU A 22 -2.40 -8.94 -7.00
CA LEU A 22 -3.48 -9.31 -7.92
C LEU A 22 -4.86 -9.02 -7.31
N LEU A 23 -5.06 -9.28 -6.01
CA LEU A 23 -6.29 -8.90 -5.31
C LEU A 23 -6.55 -7.39 -5.30
N LEU A 24 -5.49 -6.58 -5.33
CA LEU A 24 -5.61 -5.13 -5.46
C LEU A 24 -5.84 -4.68 -6.91
N SER A 25 -5.38 -5.46 -7.88
CA SER A 25 -5.31 -5.05 -9.29
C SER A 25 -6.67 -4.73 -9.90
N GLU A 26 -7.71 -5.47 -9.50
CA GLU A 26 -9.10 -5.25 -9.92
C GLU A 26 -9.62 -3.86 -9.54
N TYR A 27 -9.09 -3.26 -8.47
CA TYR A 27 -9.52 -1.98 -7.92
C TYR A 27 -8.66 -0.80 -8.39
N MET A 28 -7.50 -1.06 -9.00
CA MET A 28 -6.59 -0.01 -9.47
C MET A 28 -7.22 0.97 -10.48
N PRO A 29 -8.08 0.55 -11.43
CA PRO A 29 -8.75 1.48 -12.33
C PRO A 29 -9.55 2.58 -11.61
N GLU A 30 -10.20 2.24 -10.49
CA GLU A 30 -10.95 3.22 -9.69
C GLU A 30 -10.02 4.22 -9.00
N PHE A 31 -8.90 3.77 -8.44
CA PHE A 31 -7.87 4.65 -7.88
C PHE A 31 -7.30 5.60 -8.94
N TYR A 32 -7.09 5.14 -10.17
CA TYR A 32 -6.59 5.99 -11.26
C TYR A 32 -7.63 7.01 -11.70
N ARG A 33 -8.90 6.61 -11.83
CA ARG A 33 -10.01 7.53 -12.13
C ARG A 33 -10.13 8.61 -11.05
N TYR A 34 -10.12 8.19 -9.79
CA TYR A 34 -10.18 9.09 -8.64
C TYR A 34 -9.01 10.08 -8.61
N ASN A 35 -7.76 9.60 -8.77
CA ASN A 35 -6.58 10.46 -8.82
C ASN A 35 -6.61 11.45 -10.01
N SER A 36 -7.20 11.05 -11.13
CA SER A 36 -7.36 11.92 -12.29
C SER A 36 -8.28 13.11 -11.98
N MET A 37 -9.38 12.86 -11.27
CA MET A 37 -10.30 13.91 -10.78
C MET A 37 -9.60 14.91 -9.82
N LEU A 38 -8.62 14.44 -9.05
CA LEU A 38 -7.92 15.26 -8.05
C LEU A 38 -6.68 15.99 -8.58
N LYS A 39 -6.28 15.74 -9.83
CA LYS A 39 -5.03 16.24 -10.41
C LYS A 39 -4.90 17.77 -10.34
N SER A 40 -5.98 18.51 -10.58
CA SER A 40 -6.02 19.98 -10.49
C SER A 40 -5.84 20.49 -9.05
N LYS A 41 -6.26 19.71 -8.06
CA LYS A 41 -6.16 20.01 -6.63
C LYS A 41 -4.80 19.63 -6.03
N LYS A 42 -3.88 19.08 -6.83
CA LYS A 42 -2.53 18.67 -6.41
C LYS A 42 -2.50 17.60 -5.31
N TYR A 43 -3.60 16.85 -5.14
CA TYR A 43 -3.67 15.71 -4.24
C TYR A 43 -3.52 14.40 -5.00
N TYR A 44 -2.97 13.40 -4.31
CA TYR A 44 -2.84 12.05 -4.82
C TYR A 44 -3.05 11.03 -3.71
N LEU A 45 -3.80 9.99 -4.02
CA LEU A 45 -4.09 8.87 -3.14
C LEU A 45 -3.32 7.65 -3.61
N LYS A 46 -2.47 7.11 -2.74
CA LYS A 46 -1.73 5.88 -2.98
C LYS A 46 -2.42 4.70 -2.27
N PRO A 47 -2.69 3.58 -2.97
CA PRO A 47 -3.33 2.40 -2.37
C PRO A 47 -2.37 1.55 -1.51
N VAL A 48 -1.05 1.74 -1.68
CA VAL A 48 -0.02 1.00 -0.94
C VAL A 48 1.17 1.90 -0.62
N HIS A 49 1.51 2.06 0.65
CA HIS A 49 2.77 2.68 1.07
C HIS A 49 3.83 1.60 1.27
N ILE A 50 5.03 1.78 0.70
CA ILE A 50 6.12 0.79 0.76
C ILE A 50 7.32 1.44 1.43
N VAL A 51 7.80 0.82 2.51
CA VAL A 51 9.01 1.24 3.23
C VAL A 51 10.08 0.17 3.06
N ILE A 52 11.25 0.56 2.58
CA ILE A 52 12.41 -0.33 2.42
C ILE A 52 13.42 -0.01 3.52
N LYS A 53 13.78 -1.02 4.33
CA LYS A 53 14.81 -0.91 5.38
C LYS A 53 15.98 -1.84 5.05
N ARG A 54 17.18 -1.28 5.01
CA ARG A 54 18.43 -2.06 4.93
C ARG A 54 18.92 -2.31 6.36
N LYS A 55 19.12 -3.57 6.73
CA LYS A 55 19.71 -3.93 8.03
C LYS A 55 21.24 -3.87 7.94
N SER A 56 21.89 -3.72 9.09
CA SER A 56 23.36 -3.75 9.22
C SER A 56 23.98 -5.03 8.63
N SER A 57 23.26 -6.16 8.68
CA SER A 57 23.67 -7.43 8.09
C SER A 57 23.59 -7.46 6.54
N GLY A 58 23.33 -6.35 5.86
CA GLY A 58 23.09 -6.27 4.42
C GLY A 58 21.71 -6.75 3.95
N LYS A 59 20.92 -7.39 4.82
CA LYS A 59 19.56 -7.87 4.49
C LYS A 59 18.61 -6.70 4.23
N VAL A 60 17.78 -6.81 3.19
CA VAL A 60 16.74 -5.84 2.87
C VAL A 60 15.38 -6.36 3.34
N VAL A 61 14.64 -5.52 4.04
CA VAL A 61 13.26 -5.80 4.45
C VAL A 61 12.34 -4.74 3.86
N LYS A 62 11.25 -5.18 3.24
CA LYS A 62 10.20 -4.30 2.70
C LYS A 62 8.95 -4.43 3.54
N TYR A 63 8.36 -3.31 3.90
CA TYR A 63 7.05 -3.24 4.55
C TYR A 63 6.06 -2.67 3.56
N TYR A 64 4.97 -3.39 3.30
CA TYR A 64 3.87 -2.94 2.47
C TYR A 64 2.69 -2.66 3.39
N TYR A 65 2.25 -1.41 3.38
CA TYR A 65 1.09 -0.96 4.11
C TYR A 65 -0.01 -0.66 3.10
N TYR A 66 -0.98 -1.56 2.98
CA TYR A 66 -2.12 -1.41 2.09
C TYR A 66 -3.19 -0.54 2.78
N GLY A 67 -3.79 0.36 2.02
CA GLY A 67 -4.79 1.29 2.52
C GLY A 67 -4.84 2.57 1.71
N ARG A 68 -5.12 3.70 2.36
CA ARG A 68 -5.27 5.00 1.70
C ARG A 68 -4.22 5.97 2.25
N TYR A 69 -3.24 6.32 1.43
CA TYR A 69 -2.15 7.20 1.82
C TYR A 69 -2.19 8.46 0.96
N TRP A 70 -2.44 9.58 1.62
CA TRP A 70 -2.61 10.87 0.96
C TRP A 70 -1.28 11.58 0.77
N TYR A 71 -1.11 12.17 -0.40
CA TYR A 71 0.05 12.96 -0.77
C TYR A 71 -0.38 14.28 -1.42
N ARG A 72 0.40 15.34 -1.16
CA ARG A 72 0.37 16.57 -1.93
C ARG A 72 1.55 16.59 -2.91
N ILE A 73 1.27 17.01 -4.14
CA ILE A 73 2.25 17.12 -5.22
C ILE A 73 2.59 18.60 -5.40
N GLU A 74 3.84 18.96 -5.14
CA GLU A 74 4.35 20.32 -5.35
C GLU A 74 5.39 20.32 -6.47
N ARG A 75 5.32 21.32 -7.35
CA ARG A 75 6.40 21.60 -8.31
C ARG A 75 7.32 22.64 -7.69
N LYS A 76 8.63 22.43 -7.78
CA LYS A 76 9.58 23.46 -7.38
C LYS A 76 9.50 24.65 -8.34
N THR A 77 9.45 25.86 -7.79
CA THR A 77 9.31 27.12 -8.54
C THR A 77 10.62 27.61 -9.16
N ASN A 78 11.77 27.02 -8.81
CA ASN A 78 13.10 27.48 -9.22
C ASN A 78 13.59 26.88 -10.56
N GLY A 79 12.73 26.76 -11.56
CA GLY A 79 13.08 26.23 -12.89
C GLY A 79 13.38 24.72 -12.94
N SER A 80 13.24 24.00 -11.83
CA SER A 80 13.44 22.55 -11.76
C SER A 80 12.13 21.80 -12.04
N SER A 81 12.13 20.87 -13.01
CA SER A 81 11.01 19.96 -13.30
C SER A 81 10.73 18.93 -12.19
N ARG A 82 11.45 18.99 -11.07
CA ARG A 82 11.37 18.02 -9.97
C ARG A 82 10.08 18.19 -9.19
N ILE A 83 9.32 17.10 -9.12
CA ILE A 83 8.10 16.97 -8.32
C ILE A 83 8.48 16.58 -6.90
N LYS A 84 7.93 17.30 -5.91
CA LYS A 84 8.01 16.96 -4.49
C LYS A 84 6.70 16.31 -4.06
N TRP A 85 6.80 15.15 -3.43
CA TRP A 85 5.68 14.43 -2.83
C TRP A 85 5.70 14.63 -1.31
N ILE A 86 4.63 15.19 -0.76
CA ILE A 86 4.50 15.44 0.69
C ILE A 86 3.44 14.50 1.23
N TYR A 87 3.81 13.64 2.17
CA TYR A 87 2.88 12.74 2.84
C TYR A 87 1.96 13.52 3.79
N LEU A 88 0.65 13.29 3.70
CA LEU A 88 -0.38 13.99 4.47
C LEU A 88 -1.05 13.12 5.54
N GLY A 89 -0.79 11.81 5.53
CA GLY A 89 -1.44 10.87 6.44
C GLY A 89 -2.38 9.90 5.73
N LYS A 90 -3.24 9.25 6.52
CA LYS A 90 -4.25 8.28 6.04
C LYS A 90 -5.64 8.88 5.87
N GLU A 91 -5.90 9.98 6.57
CA GLU A 91 -7.19 10.68 6.54
C GLU A 91 -7.30 11.60 5.32
N LYS A 92 -8.54 11.80 4.86
CA LYS A 92 -8.85 12.69 3.75
C LYS A 92 -8.43 14.13 4.11
N PRO A 93 -7.56 14.80 3.32
CA PRO A 93 -6.92 16.04 3.75
C PRO A 93 -7.87 17.24 3.74
N GLU A 94 -8.92 17.22 2.90
CA GLU A 94 -9.95 18.25 2.87
C GLU A 94 -11.35 17.61 2.79
N ARG A 95 -12.31 18.18 3.53
CA ARG A 95 -13.67 17.63 3.61
C ARG A 95 -14.42 17.66 2.28
N ASN A 96 -14.16 18.68 1.46
CA ASN A 96 -14.78 18.92 0.15
C ASN A 96 -14.22 18.03 -1.00
N LEU A 97 -13.21 17.20 -0.73
CA LEU A 97 -12.78 16.20 -1.70
C LEU A 97 -13.84 15.09 -1.80
N PRO A 98 -14.10 14.56 -3.00
CA PRO A 98 -14.95 13.38 -3.15
C PRO A 98 -14.41 12.24 -2.29
N ASP A 99 -15.25 11.32 -1.85
CA ASP A 99 -14.77 10.21 -1.05
C ASP A 99 -13.92 9.24 -1.89
N PRO A 100 -12.81 8.74 -1.33
CA PRO A 100 -11.93 7.83 -2.05
C PRO A 100 -12.57 6.46 -2.26
N PRO A 101 -12.20 5.73 -3.33
CA PRO A 101 -12.65 4.36 -3.51
C PRO A 101 -12.20 3.48 -2.34
N HIS A 102 -12.97 2.42 -2.08
CA HIS A 102 -12.63 1.45 -1.05
C HIS A 102 -11.39 0.64 -1.45
N ASN A 103 -10.43 0.49 -0.54
CA ASN A 103 -9.30 -0.40 -0.75
C ASN A 103 -9.65 -1.79 -0.16
N PRO A 104 -9.73 -2.86 -0.96
CA PRO A 104 -10.06 -4.20 -0.46
C PRO A 104 -9.05 -4.73 0.57
N LEU A 105 -7.81 -4.24 0.49
CA LEU A 105 -6.71 -4.59 1.37
C LEU A 105 -6.50 -3.54 2.48
N ASP A 106 -7.48 -2.66 2.75
CA ASP A 106 -7.33 -1.61 3.77
C ASP A 106 -6.95 -2.22 5.14
N GLY A 107 -5.89 -1.69 5.73
CA GLY A 107 -5.34 -2.17 6.99
C GLY A 107 -4.40 -3.38 6.90
N LEU A 108 -4.23 -4.01 5.73
CA LEU A 108 -3.24 -5.07 5.55
C LEU A 108 -1.82 -4.50 5.66
N VAL A 109 -1.01 -5.10 6.52
CA VAL A 109 0.43 -4.82 6.64
C VAL A 109 1.18 -6.11 6.49
N ILE A 110 2.06 -6.18 5.48
CA ILE A 110 2.98 -7.31 5.31
C ILE A 110 4.43 -6.84 5.36
N LYS A 111 5.28 -7.71 5.86
CA LYS A 111 6.73 -7.56 5.90
C LYS A 111 7.33 -8.68 5.07
N VAL A 112 8.23 -8.30 4.17
CA VAL A 112 8.85 -9.17 3.19
C VAL A 112 10.36 -9.11 3.38
N SER A 113 10.96 -10.26 3.64
CA SER A 113 12.42 -10.47 3.58
C SER A 113 12.75 -11.38 2.39
N SER A 114 14.02 -11.77 2.27
CA SER A 114 14.50 -12.69 1.24
C SER A 114 13.86 -14.07 1.26
N ASP A 115 13.33 -14.48 2.40
CA ASP A 115 12.99 -15.86 2.75
C ASP A 115 11.60 -16.00 3.41
N GLU A 116 10.94 -14.88 3.71
CA GLU A 116 9.71 -14.89 4.49
C GLU A 116 8.77 -13.75 4.08
N VAL A 117 7.46 -14.05 4.15
CA VAL A 117 6.40 -13.04 4.18
C VAL A 117 5.65 -13.16 5.50
N GLU A 118 5.68 -12.09 6.30
CA GLU A 118 4.98 -11.98 7.57
C GLU A 118 3.80 -11.03 7.41
N ILE A 119 2.58 -11.51 7.64
CA ILE A 119 1.38 -10.68 7.76
C ILE A 119 1.36 -10.12 9.19
N ILE A 120 1.71 -8.85 9.31
CA ILE A 120 1.79 -8.13 10.58
C ILE A 120 0.40 -7.78 11.07
N ASN A 121 -0.45 -7.28 10.17
CA ASN A 121 -1.82 -6.86 10.48
C ASN A 121 -2.74 -7.16 9.31
N ALA A 122 -3.96 -7.64 9.60
CA ALA A 122 -5.01 -7.83 8.63
C ALA A 122 -6.37 -7.93 9.34
N ARG A 123 -7.45 -7.61 8.62
CA ARG A 123 -8.81 -7.88 9.08
C ARG A 123 -9.10 -9.39 9.01
N ARG A 124 -9.95 -9.91 9.90
CA ARG A 124 -10.19 -11.37 10.03
C ARG A 124 -10.74 -12.02 8.76
N ASP A 125 -11.67 -11.33 8.09
CA ASP A 125 -12.23 -11.71 6.80
C ASP A 125 -11.15 -11.74 5.71
N LEU A 126 -10.30 -10.71 5.67
CA LEU A 126 -9.19 -10.62 4.73
C LEU A 126 -8.17 -11.75 4.92
N LEU A 127 -7.89 -12.16 6.16
CA LEU A 127 -6.99 -13.29 6.43
C LEU A 127 -7.46 -14.58 5.75
N LYS A 128 -8.77 -14.85 5.71
CA LYS A 128 -9.32 -16.04 5.03
C LYS A 128 -9.09 -15.97 3.53
N VAL A 129 -9.37 -14.81 2.93
CA VAL A 129 -9.14 -14.57 1.50
C VAL A 129 -7.66 -14.73 1.15
N LEU A 130 -6.78 -14.14 1.96
CA LEU A 130 -5.33 -14.25 1.78
C LEU A 130 -4.85 -15.71 1.91
N SER A 131 -5.34 -16.48 2.89
CA SER A 131 -4.95 -17.88 3.03
C SER A 131 -5.35 -18.70 1.80
N SER A 132 -6.57 -18.52 1.29
CA SER A 132 -7.03 -19.22 0.09
C SER A 132 -6.22 -18.84 -1.14
N ALA A 133 -5.97 -17.54 -1.36
CA ALA A 133 -5.21 -17.06 -2.49
C ALA A 133 -3.74 -17.49 -2.47
N ILE A 134 -3.13 -17.60 -1.27
CA ILE A 134 -1.74 -18.03 -1.13
C ILE A 134 -1.59 -19.53 -1.37
N SER A 135 -2.56 -20.33 -0.90
CA SER A 135 -2.57 -21.80 -1.03
C SER A 135 -2.93 -22.33 -2.42
N SER A 136 -3.63 -21.55 -3.25
CA SER A 136 -3.89 -21.87 -4.66
C SER A 136 -2.69 -21.58 -5.54
#